data_AF-A0A8H4RD39-F1
#
_entry.id   AF-A0A8H4RD39-F1
#
_cell.length_a   1.000
_cell.length_b   1.000
_cell.length_c   1.000
_cell.angle_alpha   90.00
_cell.angle_beta   90.00
_cell.angle_gamma   90.00
#
_symmetry.space_group_name_H-M   'P 1'
#
loop_
_entity.id
_entity.type
_entity.pdbx_description
1 polymer ?
#
loop_
_entity_poly.entity_id
_entity_poly.type
_entity_poly.pdbx_seq_one_letter_code
_entity_poly.pdbx_strand_id
1 'polypeptide(L)'
;MPATTAQHRDLHYQALSYEWGDPDVLRPLVGVLLNGHEVPATPNLRLALGHILNDPWYYWIDALCINQRDFDERAQQVRLMTRIYHDADDIDVWLGIEKGNSSLGIELINHFELAVEDVKGIENGSKTQEAVSKLWIPAYELHWDGFCQILSRSYWRRLWVIQELVANPTRRRIWLLCGLRRARFYWVGYIVKGVICLADLIERTPVAPLGNYDSWPSLTRELGEMSMTLDALTF
;
A
#
# COMPACT_ATOMS: atom_id res chain seq x y z
N MET A 1 -7.64 22.21 22.68
CA MET A 1 -6.43 22.61 23.42
C MET A 1 -5.28 21.78 22.89
N PRO A 2 -4.11 22.36 22.56
CA PRO A 2 -3.00 21.59 22.00
C PRO A 2 -2.31 20.82 23.14
N ALA A 3 -2.23 19.50 23.01
CA ALA A 3 -1.58 18.65 23.99
C ALA A 3 -0.05 18.77 23.86
N THR A 4 0.59 19.15 24.96
CA THR A 4 2.04 19.19 25.12
C THR A 4 2.63 17.78 25.15
N THR A 5 3.87 17.68 24.66
CA THR A 5 4.64 16.51 24.21
C THR A 5 4.93 15.41 25.24
N ALA A 6 4.27 15.38 26.39
CA ALA A 6 4.52 14.44 27.50
C ALA A 6 3.45 13.34 27.68
N GLN A 7 2.32 13.37 26.94
CA GLN A 7 1.22 12.38 27.05
C GLN A 7 1.21 11.28 25.98
N HIS A 8 2.22 11.22 25.10
CA HIS A 8 2.20 10.36 23.90
C HIS A 8 2.51 8.87 24.10
N ARG A 9 2.71 8.36 25.32
CA ARG A 9 3.18 6.97 25.51
C ARG A 9 2.11 5.89 25.54
N ASP A 10 0.83 6.23 25.68
CA ASP A 10 -0.26 5.24 25.79
C ASP A 10 -1.43 5.48 24.80
N LEU A 11 -1.26 6.35 23.80
CA LEU A 11 -2.30 6.57 22.80
C LEU A 11 -2.13 5.54 21.66
N HIS A 12 -3.02 4.56 21.60
CA HIS A 12 -3.14 3.65 20.47
C HIS A 12 -3.87 4.33 19.32
N TYR A 13 -3.24 4.38 18.15
CA TYR A 13 -3.80 5.00 16.96
C TYR A 13 -3.25 4.36 15.69
N GLN A 14 -4.03 4.50 14.63
CA GLN A 14 -3.67 4.13 13.27
C GLN A 14 -3.33 5.41 12.49
N ALA A 15 -2.44 5.29 11.51
CA ALA A 15 -2.14 6.40 10.61
C ALA A 15 -2.74 6.13 9.23
N LEU A 16 -3.43 7.12 8.67
CA LEU A 16 -3.89 7.05 7.28
C LEU A 16 -2.84 7.67 6.36
N SER A 17 -2.31 6.86 5.45
CA SER A 17 -1.53 7.34 4.31
C SER A 17 -2.39 7.30 3.05
N TYR A 18 -2.53 8.44 2.38
CA TYR A 18 -3.35 8.55 1.18
C TYR A 18 -2.83 9.66 0.27
N GLU A 19 -3.14 9.58 -1.01
CA GLU A 19 -2.82 10.65 -1.94
C GLU A 19 -3.80 11.82 -1.77
N TRP A 20 -3.28 13.04 -1.60
CA TRP A 20 -4.13 14.23 -1.51
C TRP A 20 -4.95 14.48 -2.79
N GLY A 21 -4.37 14.08 -3.93
CA GLY A 21 -4.84 14.32 -5.29
C GLY A 21 -3.87 15.25 -6.03
N ASP A 22 -4.08 15.39 -7.34
CA ASP A 22 -3.32 16.31 -8.16
C ASP A 22 -3.60 17.77 -7.71
N PRO A 23 -2.60 18.50 -7.19
CA PRO A 23 -2.78 19.87 -6.73
C PRO A 23 -3.09 20.84 -7.88
N ASP A 24 -2.73 20.49 -9.12
CA ASP A 24 -3.00 21.29 -10.32
C ASP A 24 -4.45 21.08 -10.82
N VAL A 25 -5.13 20.03 -10.35
CA VAL A 25 -6.55 19.81 -10.60
C VAL A 25 -7.35 20.40 -9.45
N LEU A 26 -7.87 21.61 -9.66
CA LEU A 26 -8.82 22.24 -8.74
C LEU A 26 -10.06 21.35 -8.57
N ARG A 27 -10.12 20.62 -7.46
CA ARG A 27 -11.34 19.93 -7.02
C ARG A 27 -11.94 20.70 -5.85
N PRO A 28 -13.26 20.96 -5.85
CA PRO A 28 -13.89 21.59 -4.70
C PRO A 28 -13.71 20.69 -3.47
N LEU A 29 -13.29 21.29 -2.36
CA LEU A 29 -13.24 20.62 -1.07
C LEU A 29 -14.66 20.25 -0.65
N VAL A 30 -14.77 19.15 0.08
CA VAL A 30 -16.03 18.61 0.60
C VAL A 30 -16.00 18.65 2.13
N GLY A 31 -17.15 18.85 2.76
CA GLY A 31 -17.26 18.81 4.21
C GLY A 31 -17.15 17.39 4.77
N VAL A 32 -16.43 17.24 5.88
CA VAL A 32 -16.40 16.07 6.77
C VAL A 32 -16.58 16.53 8.21
N LEU A 33 -17.17 15.69 9.07
CA LEU A 33 -17.41 16.05 10.47
C LEU A 33 -16.22 15.61 11.35
N LEU A 34 -15.61 16.57 12.03
CA LEU A 34 -14.58 16.36 13.04
C LEU A 34 -15.07 16.94 14.36
N ASN A 35 -15.31 16.09 15.37
CA ASN A 35 -15.87 16.48 16.67
C ASN A 35 -17.16 17.31 16.55
N GLY A 36 -18.03 16.97 15.60
CA GLY A 36 -19.29 17.69 15.35
C GLY A 36 -19.15 18.99 14.56
N HIS A 37 -17.93 19.36 14.15
CA HIS A 37 -17.67 20.53 13.31
C HIS A 37 -17.36 20.11 11.88
N GLU A 38 -17.96 20.80 10.90
CA GLU A 38 -17.66 20.58 9.49
C GLU A 38 -16.30 21.20 9.14
N VAL A 39 -15.39 20.37 8.63
CA VAL A 39 -14.06 20.78 8.17
C VAL A 39 -13.89 20.41 6.69
N PRO A 40 -13.15 21.21 5.92
CA PRO A 40 -12.92 20.91 4.51
C PRO A 40 -11.93 19.75 4.34
N ALA A 41 -12.24 18.84 3.44
CA ALA A 41 -11.42 17.70 3.05
C ALA A 41 -11.40 17.55 1.52
N THR A 42 -10.37 16.89 0.99
CA THR A 42 -10.38 16.53 -0.43
C THR A 42 -11.42 15.44 -0.69
N PRO A 43 -11.98 15.32 -1.91
CA PRO A 43 -12.88 14.23 -2.24
C PRO A 43 -12.26 12.85 -1.99
N ASN A 44 -10.94 12.69 -2.21
CA ASN A 44 -10.26 11.43 -1.94
C ASN A 44 -10.21 11.11 -0.44
N LEU A 45 -9.92 12.10 0.41
CA LEU A 45 -9.95 11.91 1.86
C LEU A 45 -11.36 11.54 2.34
N ARG A 46 -12.41 12.20 1.83
CA ARG A 46 -13.79 11.84 2.18
C ARG A 46 -14.13 10.39 1.82
N LEU A 47 -13.66 9.92 0.66
CA LEU A 47 -13.83 8.52 0.27
C LEU A 47 -13.07 7.59 1.22
N ALA A 48 -11.80 7.89 1.53
CA ALA A 48 -11.00 7.11 2.47
C ALA A 48 -11.69 7.00 3.85
N LEU A 49 -12.14 8.14 4.39
CA LEU A 49 -12.87 8.22 5.66
C LEU A 49 -14.12 7.34 5.65
N GLY A 50 -14.90 7.34 4.57
CA GLY A 50 -16.07 6.45 4.44
C GLY A 50 -15.74 4.96 4.50
N HIS A 51 -14.50 4.56 4.22
CA HIS A 51 -14.06 3.17 4.25
C HIS A 51 -13.40 2.77 5.58
N ILE A 52 -12.73 3.70 6.26
CA ILE A 52 -11.98 3.41 7.50
C ILE A 52 -12.75 3.75 8.78
N LEU A 53 -13.68 4.71 8.75
CA LEU A 53 -14.34 5.21 9.98
C LEU A 53 -15.38 4.25 10.60
N ASN A 54 -15.60 3.08 10.01
CA ASN A 54 -16.37 2.03 10.66
C ASN A 54 -15.55 1.25 11.69
N ASP A 55 -14.22 1.45 11.73
CA ASP A 55 -13.35 0.85 12.72
C ASP A 55 -13.30 1.68 14.02
N PRO A 56 -13.21 1.05 15.20
CA PRO A 56 -13.24 1.72 16.50
C PRO A 56 -11.92 2.43 16.86
N TRP A 57 -11.01 2.61 15.90
CA TRP A 57 -9.65 3.11 16.14
C TRP A 57 -9.56 4.63 16.02
N TYR A 58 -8.65 5.22 16.79
CA TYR A 58 -8.23 6.59 16.56
C TYR A 58 -7.35 6.65 15.33
N TYR A 59 -7.64 7.58 14.42
CA TYR A 59 -6.81 7.83 13.23
C TYR A 59 -6.05 9.15 13.35
N TRP A 60 -4.76 9.09 13.07
CA TRP A 60 -3.98 10.26 12.70
C TRP A 60 -4.05 10.46 11.19
N ILE A 61 -4.50 11.65 10.77
CA ILE A 61 -4.67 12.03 9.37
C ILE A 61 -4.11 13.44 9.23
N ASP A 62 -3.04 13.61 8.46
CA ASP A 62 -2.31 14.87 8.30
C ASP A 62 -3.20 16.10 8.03
N ALA A 63 -4.17 15.97 7.13
CA ALA A 63 -5.07 17.04 6.73
C ALA A 63 -6.07 17.45 7.83
N LEU A 64 -6.31 16.58 8.82
CA LEU A 64 -7.26 16.83 9.92
C LEU A 64 -6.56 17.12 11.25
N CYS A 65 -5.41 16.49 11.49
CA CYS A 65 -4.66 16.59 12.74
C CYS A 65 -3.66 17.76 12.75
N ILE A 66 -3.25 18.26 11.58
CA ILE A 66 -2.34 19.41 11.47
C ILE A 66 -3.15 20.65 11.13
N ASN A 67 -2.91 21.75 11.84
CA ASN A 67 -3.45 23.04 11.45
C ASN A 67 -2.76 23.54 10.17
N GLN A 68 -3.40 23.29 9.03
CA GLN A 68 -2.86 23.64 7.72
C GLN A 68 -2.68 25.16 7.50
N ARG A 69 -3.25 26.02 8.37
CA ARG A 69 -3.13 27.48 8.30
C ARG A 69 -1.96 28.03 9.12
N ASP A 70 -1.36 27.21 9.97
CA ASP A 70 -0.20 27.59 10.79
C ASP A 70 1.07 27.02 10.16
N PHE A 71 1.88 27.91 9.58
CA PHE A 71 3.12 27.52 8.90
C PHE A 71 4.16 26.94 9.86
N ASP A 72 4.22 27.46 11.10
CA ASP A 72 5.20 27.02 12.09
C ASP A 72 4.82 25.64 12.63
N GLU A 73 3.53 25.42 12.92
CA GLU A 73 3.01 24.10 13.28
C GLU A 73 3.24 23.11 12.14
N ARG A 74 2.90 23.46 10.90
CA ARG A 74 3.09 22.56 9.75
C ARG A 74 4.56 22.16 9.60
N ALA A 75 5.49 23.11 9.72
CA ALA A 75 6.92 22.82 9.65
C ALA A 75 7.38 21.91 10.80
N GLN A 76 6.83 22.09 12.01
CA GLN A 76 7.09 21.21 13.15
C GLN A 76 6.54 19.80 12.92
N GLN A 77 5.29 19.68 12.44
CA GLN A 77 4.62 18.41 12.18
C GLN A 77 5.31 17.61 11.07
N VAL A 78 5.75 18.27 9.99
CA VAL A 78 6.54 17.63 8.94
C VAL A 78 7.82 16.99 9.49
N ARG A 79 8.51 17.64 10.45
CA ARG A 79 9.68 17.04 11.11
C ARG A 79 9.32 15.86 12.03
N LEU A 80 8.08 15.77 12.47
CA LEU A 80 7.56 14.69 13.32
C LEU A 80 6.93 13.55 12.53
N MET A 81 6.62 13.71 11.24
CA MET A 81 5.89 12.72 10.44
C MET A 81 6.51 11.33 10.51
N THR A 82 7.83 11.20 10.35
CA THR A 82 8.54 9.92 10.49
C THR A 82 8.25 9.28 11.85
N ARG A 83 8.24 10.07 12.93
CA ARG A 83 7.94 9.56 14.28
C ARG A 83 6.46 9.23 14.47
N ILE A 84 5.55 9.99 13.89
CA ILE A 84 4.11 9.74 13.99
C ILE A 84 3.73 8.45 13.27
N TYR A 85 4.10 8.31 12.00
CA TYR A 85 3.94 7.04 11.30
C TYR A 85 4.72 5.93 12.01
N HIS A 86 5.83 6.28 12.68
CA HIS A 86 6.56 5.31 13.46
C HIS A 86 5.77 4.80 14.68
N ASP A 87 5.15 5.69 15.44
CA ASP A 87 4.52 5.34 16.72
C ASP A 87 3.08 4.81 16.53
N ALA A 88 2.54 4.82 15.29
CA ALA A 88 1.24 4.23 14.96
C ALA A 88 1.25 2.68 15.07
N ASP A 89 0.13 2.11 15.54
CA ASP A 89 -0.07 0.66 15.68
C ASP A 89 -0.17 -0.04 14.32
N ASP A 90 -0.97 0.54 13.42
CA ASP A 90 -1.14 0.10 12.05
C ASP A 90 -1.13 1.32 11.10
N ILE A 91 -0.75 1.09 9.86
CA ILE A 91 -0.79 2.11 8.81
C ILE A 91 -1.72 1.63 7.71
N ASP A 92 -2.74 2.42 7.44
CA ASP A 92 -3.70 2.19 6.37
C ASP A 92 -3.31 3.03 5.16
N VAL A 93 -2.96 2.36 4.07
CA VAL A 93 -2.59 2.96 2.80
C VAL A 93 -3.80 2.95 1.88
N TRP A 94 -4.44 4.10 1.71
CA TRP A 94 -5.59 4.27 0.82
C TRP A 94 -5.15 4.51 -0.63
N LEU A 95 -5.37 3.52 -1.48
CA LEU A 95 -5.05 3.55 -2.91
C LEU A 95 -6.21 4.08 -3.79
N GLY A 96 -7.31 4.49 -3.15
CA GLY A 96 -8.53 4.90 -3.82
C GLY A 96 -9.54 3.77 -4.01
N ILE A 97 -10.70 4.14 -4.55
CA ILE A 97 -11.72 3.18 -4.97
C ILE A 97 -11.20 2.19 -6.02
N GLU A 98 -11.84 1.03 -6.09
CA GLU A 98 -11.59 0.04 -7.12
C GLU A 98 -11.76 0.63 -8.52
N LYS A 99 -10.84 0.28 -9.43
CA LYS A 99 -10.90 0.64 -10.84
C LYS A 99 -10.36 -0.54 -11.65
N GLY A 100 -11.05 -0.90 -12.73
CA GLY A 100 -10.67 -2.08 -13.51
C GLY A 100 -10.64 -3.33 -12.63
N ASN A 101 -9.50 -4.03 -12.66
CA ASN A 101 -9.27 -5.27 -11.92
C ASN A 101 -8.54 -5.04 -10.58
N SER A 102 -8.38 -3.80 -10.11
CA SER A 102 -7.57 -3.51 -8.91
C SER A 102 -8.05 -4.22 -7.63
N SER A 103 -9.34 -4.54 -7.51
CA SER A 103 -9.86 -5.37 -6.41
C SER A 103 -9.33 -6.81 -6.48
N LEU A 104 -9.25 -7.40 -7.68
CA LEU A 104 -8.62 -8.70 -7.91
C LEU A 104 -7.11 -8.65 -7.65
N GLY A 105 -6.48 -7.50 -7.87
CA GLY A 105 -5.09 -7.27 -7.46
C GLY A 105 -4.88 -7.40 -5.95
N ILE A 106 -5.82 -6.90 -5.14
CA ILE A 106 -5.80 -7.11 -3.69
C ILE A 106 -6.03 -8.58 -3.33
N GLU A 107 -6.94 -9.27 -4.04
CA GLU A 107 -7.17 -10.71 -3.85
C GLU A 107 -5.94 -11.54 -4.21
N LEU A 108 -5.17 -11.17 -5.24
CA LEU A 108 -3.89 -11.80 -5.57
C LEU A 108 -2.94 -11.79 -4.38
N ILE A 109 -2.81 -10.64 -3.72
CA ILE A 109 -1.90 -10.47 -2.58
C ILE A 109 -2.32 -11.39 -1.42
N ASN A 110 -3.63 -11.49 -1.16
CA ASN A 110 -4.16 -12.38 -0.12
C ASN A 110 -4.00 -13.87 -0.48
N HIS A 111 -4.21 -14.25 -1.74
CA HIS A 111 -3.99 -15.64 -2.19
C HIS A 111 -2.50 -16.00 -2.16
N PHE A 112 -1.61 -15.04 -2.43
CA PHE A 112 -0.17 -15.23 -2.28
C PHE A 112 0.23 -15.47 -0.83
N GLU A 113 -0.30 -14.69 0.11
CA GLU A 113 -0.09 -14.92 1.54
C GLU A 113 -0.43 -16.36 1.94
N LEU A 114 -1.61 -16.84 1.56
CA LEU A 114 -2.05 -18.21 1.81
C LEU A 114 -1.14 -19.24 1.14
N ALA A 115 -0.74 -19.00 -0.12
CA ALA A 115 0.13 -19.89 -0.86
C ALA A 115 1.53 -20.01 -0.24
N VAL A 116 2.05 -18.94 0.40
CA VAL A 116 3.33 -18.97 1.12
C VAL A 116 3.21 -19.75 2.43
N GLU A 117 2.11 -19.58 3.17
CA GLU A 117 1.86 -20.30 4.43
C GLU A 117 1.80 -21.83 4.22
N ASP A 118 1.29 -22.27 3.07
CA ASP A 118 1.23 -23.69 2.70
C ASP A 118 2.60 -24.32 2.36
N VAL A 119 3.63 -23.53 2.09
CA VAL A 119 4.97 -24.02 1.70
C VAL A 119 5.85 -24.32 2.92
N LYS A 120 6.01 -25.62 3.25
CA LYS A 120 6.92 -26.12 4.31
C LYS A 120 8.39 -26.17 3.83
N GLY A 121 9.37 -25.76 4.66
CA GLY A 121 10.82 -25.90 4.34
C GLY A 121 11.61 -24.60 4.22
N ILE A 122 12.90 -24.63 3.81
CA ILE A 122 13.94 -23.59 4.03
C ILE A 122 13.98 -22.45 2.98
N GLU A 123 14.25 -21.23 3.48
CA GLU A 123 14.64 -19.95 2.84
C GLU A 123 13.65 -19.16 1.95
N ASN A 124 13.55 -17.86 2.24
CA ASN A 124 12.53 -16.92 1.76
C ASN A 124 12.41 -16.83 0.22
N GLY A 125 13.51 -16.98 -0.53
CA GLY A 125 13.48 -16.84 -1.99
C GLY A 125 12.84 -18.01 -2.73
N SER A 126 13.10 -19.25 -2.27
CA SER A 126 12.54 -20.46 -2.89
C SER A 126 11.02 -20.53 -2.69
N LYS A 127 10.53 -20.14 -1.50
CA LYS A 127 9.09 -20.13 -1.19
C LYS A 127 8.29 -19.14 -2.01
N THR A 128 8.81 -17.92 -2.19
CA THR A 128 8.12 -16.90 -2.97
C THR A 128 7.99 -17.29 -4.42
N GLN A 129 9.02 -17.91 -4.99
CA GLN A 129 8.96 -18.42 -6.36
C GLN A 129 7.92 -19.53 -6.51
N GLU A 130 7.85 -20.48 -5.57
CA GLU A 130 6.85 -21.56 -5.59
C GLU A 130 5.42 -21.00 -5.43
N ALA A 131 5.21 -20.07 -4.51
CA ALA A 131 3.92 -19.42 -4.31
C ALA A 131 3.48 -18.63 -5.54
N VAL A 132 4.37 -17.85 -6.17
CA VAL A 132 4.09 -17.19 -7.45
C VAL A 132 3.74 -18.23 -8.51
N SER A 133 4.51 -19.31 -8.64
CA SER A 133 4.26 -20.38 -9.63
C SER A 133 2.86 -21.00 -9.51
N LYS A 134 2.35 -21.22 -8.29
CA LYS A 134 0.97 -21.71 -8.06
C LYS A 134 -0.11 -20.73 -8.54
N LEU A 135 0.19 -19.43 -8.49
CA LEU A 135 -0.68 -18.36 -8.96
C LEU A 135 -0.38 -17.95 -10.41
N TRP A 136 0.64 -18.53 -11.03
CA TRP A 136 1.07 -18.23 -12.39
C TRP A 136 0.33 -19.11 -13.41
N ILE A 137 -1.01 -19.03 -13.36
CA ILE A 137 -1.94 -19.83 -14.18
C ILE A 137 -3.05 -18.94 -14.77
N PRO A 138 -3.73 -19.36 -15.87
CA PRO A 138 -4.73 -18.53 -16.56
C PRO A 138 -5.86 -18.00 -15.67
N ALA A 139 -6.27 -18.78 -14.67
CA ALA A 139 -7.31 -18.38 -13.73
C ALA A 139 -6.98 -17.08 -12.97
N TYR A 140 -5.69 -16.70 -12.91
CA TYR A 140 -5.19 -15.51 -12.24
C TYR A 140 -4.80 -14.37 -13.18
N GLU A 141 -5.03 -14.46 -14.50
CA GLU A 141 -4.64 -13.42 -15.46
C GLU A 141 -5.18 -12.03 -15.08
N LEU A 142 -6.47 -11.93 -14.75
CA LEU A 142 -7.09 -10.68 -14.30
C LEU A 142 -6.58 -10.21 -12.92
N HIS A 143 -6.14 -11.15 -12.08
CA HIS A 143 -5.56 -10.82 -10.77
C HIS A 143 -4.18 -10.17 -10.93
N TRP A 144 -3.37 -10.67 -11.86
CA TRP A 144 -2.07 -10.09 -12.21
C TRP A 144 -2.22 -8.72 -12.87
N ASP A 145 -3.14 -8.55 -13.81
CA ASP A 145 -3.49 -7.22 -14.34
C ASP A 145 -3.95 -6.27 -13.22
N GLY A 146 -4.80 -6.76 -12.31
CA GLY A 146 -5.21 -6.03 -11.11
C GLY A 146 -4.04 -5.61 -10.23
N PHE A 147 -3.05 -6.48 -10.04
CA PHE A 147 -1.84 -6.19 -9.27
C PHE A 147 -0.99 -5.10 -9.94
N CYS A 148 -0.78 -5.15 -11.26
CA CYS A 148 -0.13 -4.07 -12.01
C CYS A 148 -0.91 -2.74 -11.88
N GLN A 149 -2.24 -2.78 -11.90
CA GLN A 149 -3.07 -1.58 -11.69
C GLN A 149 -2.95 -1.01 -10.27
N ILE A 150 -2.71 -1.85 -9.26
CA ILE A 150 -2.39 -1.44 -7.89
C ILE A 150 -1.02 -0.74 -7.86
N LEU A 151 0.01 -1.33 -8.47
CA LEU A 151 1.37 -0.78 -8.52
C LEU A 151 1.48 0.48 -9.41
N SER A 152 0.56 0.65 -10.35
CA SER A 152 0.48 1.84 -11.22
C SER A 152 -0.18 3.05 -10.56
N ARG A 153 -0.73 2.91 -9.35
CA ARG A 153 -1.43 4.02 -8.67
C ARG A 153 -0.48 5.20 -8.44
N SER A 154 -0.98 6.41 -8.69
CA SER A 154 -0.25 7.68 -8.49
C SER A 154 0.27 7.85 -7.06
N TYR A 155 -0.38 7.21 -6.08
CA TYR A 155 0.09 7.10 -4.70
C TYR A 155 1.58 6.78 -4.60
N TRP A 156 2.11 5.82 -5.37
CA TRP A 156 3.51 5.38 -5.28
C TRP A 156 4.53 6.42 -5.76
N ARG A 157 4.08 7.46 -6.47
CA ARG A 157 4.93 8.55 -6.98
C ARG A 157 5.10 9.69 -5.96
N ARG A 158 4.44 9.60 -4.80
CA ARG A 158 4.50 10.63 -3.76
C ARG A 158 5.86 10.56 -3.04
N LEU A 159 6.55 11.71 -2.99
CA LEU A 159 7.85 11.89 -2.32
C LEU A 159 7.86 11.42 -0.85
N TRP A 160 6.72 11.49 -0.16
CA TRP A 160 6.62 11.22 1.27
C TRP A 160 6.37 9.75 1.61
N VAL A 161 6.06 8.89 0.63
CA VAL A 161 5.74 7.46 0.86
C VAL A 161 6.90 6.73 1.54
N ILE A 162 8.15 7.14 1.29
CA ILE A 162 9.34 6.59 1.96
C ILE A 162 9.28 6.82 3.48
N GLN A 163 8.87 8.00 3.94
CA GLN A 163 8.79 8.30 5.38
C GLN A 163 7.64 7.55 6.07
N GLU A 164 6.60 7.18 5.31
CA GLU A 164 5.40 6.53 5.81
C GLU A 164 5.58 5.00 5.86
N LEU A 165 6.27 4.42 4.87
CA LEU A 165 6.40 2.96 4.73
C LEU A 165 7.73 2.38 5.25
N VAL A 166 8.82 3.15 5.22
CA VAL A 166 10.19 2.63 5.52
C VAL A 166 10.61 2.89 6.98
N ALA A 167 9.84 3.66 7.76
CA ALA A 167 10.30 4.21 9.03
C ALA A 167 10.49 3.23 10.22
N ASN A 168 10.17 1.92 10.17
CA ASN A 168 10.64 0.93 11.19
C ASN A 168 10.33 -0.54 10.83
N PRO A 169 11.31 -1.46 10.88
CA PRO A 169 11.17 -2.87 10.51
C PRO A 169 10.61 -3.84 11.58
N THR A 170 10.24 -3.42 12.80
CA THR A 170 9.98 -4.40 13.90
C THR A 170 8.58 -4.44 14.53
N ARG A 171 7.62 -3.55 14.18
CA ARG A 171 6.31 -3.52 14.88
C ARG A 171 5.02 -3.24 14.10
N ARG A 172 5.00 -3.03 12.77
CA ARG A 172 3.79 -2.52 12.08
C ARG A 172 3.15 -3.49 11.11
N ARG A 173 1.82 -3.49 11.05
CA ARG A 173 1.08 -4.02 9.90
C ARG A 173 0.68 -2.84 9.03
N ILE A 174 1.23 -2.82 7.82
CA ILE A 174 0.84 -1.88 6.78
C ILE A 174 -0.22 -2.59 5.93
N TRP A 175 -1.40 -1.99 5.84
CA TRP A 175 -2.51 -2.48 5.06
C TRP A 175 -2.69 -1.63 3.81
N LEU A 176 -2.76 -2.27 2.65
CA LEU A 176 -3.23 -1.64 1.43
C LEU A 176 -4.75 -1.71 1.40
N LEU A 177 -5.40 -0.58 1.21
CA LEU A 177 -6.84 -0.44 1.04
C LEU A 177 -7.12 -0.03 -0.41
N CYS A 178 -7.90 -0.82 -1.13
CA CYS A 178 -8.43 -0.46 -2.44
C CYS A 178 -9.92 -0.77 -2.47
N GLY A 179 -10.74 0.30 -2.43
CA GLY A 179 -12.17 0.15 -2.19
C GLY A 179 -12.44 -0.57 -0.87
N LEU A 180 -13.31 -1.59 -0.93
CA LEU A 180 -13.67 -2.42 0.23
C LEU A 180 -12.69 -3.59 0.50
N ARG A 181 -11.66 -3.76 -0.34
CA ARG A 181 -10.68 -4.84 -0.20
C ARG A 181 -9.42 -4.35 0.48
N ARG A 182 -8.79 -5.23 1.26
CA ARG A 182 -7.48 -4.97 1.86
C ARG A 182 -6.53 -6.16 1.78
N ALA A 183 -5.23 -5.86 1.79
CA ALA A 183 -4.16 -6.86 1.88
C ALA A 183 -2.93 -6.28 2.61
N ARG A 184 -2.05 -7.14 3.12
CA ARG A 184 -0.82 -6.69 3.79
C ARG A 184 0.22 -6.23 2.75
N PHE A 185 0.71 -5.00 2.90
CA PHE A 185 1.75 -4.44 2.01
C PHE A 185 3.03 -5.27 2.01
N TYR A 186 3.34 -5.92 3.14
CA TYR A 186 4.49 -6.81 3.30
C TYR A 186 4.67 -7.78 2.11
N TRP A 187 3.57 -8.36 1.61
CA TRP A 187 3.62 -9.36 0.55
C TRP A 187 3.91 -8.81 -0.84
N VAL A 188 3.73 -7.51 -1.08
CA VAL A 188 3.95 -6.89 -2.39
C VAL A 188 5.38 -7.10 -2.88
N GLY A 189 6.37 -6.82 -2.02
CA GLY A 189 7.78 -7.00 -2.38
C GLY A 189 8.16 -8.47 -2.60
N TYR A 190 7.54 -9.40 -1.86
CA TYR A 190 7.77 -10.84 -2.03
C TYR A 190 7.15 -11.39 -3.32
N ILE A 191 6.00 -10.86 -3.73
CA ILE A 191 5.38 -11.18 -5.03
C ILE A 191 6.31 -10.74 -6.15
N VAL A 192 6.76 -9.47 -6.14
CA VAL A 192 7.67 -8.94 -7.17
C VAL A 192 8.96 -9.75 -7.25
N LYS A 193 9.60 -10.03 -6.11
CA LYS A 193 10.79 -10.90 -6.03
C LYS A 193 10.52 -12.30 -6.59
N GLY A 194 9.39 -12.90 -6.23
CA GLY A 194 8.97 -14.21 -6.74
C GLY A 194 8.79 -14.23 -8.26
N VAL A 195 8.21 -13.17 -8.85
CA VAL A 195 8.07 -13.03 -10.31
C VAL A 195 9.43 -12.92 -10.99
N ILE A 196 10.34 -12.09 -10.46
CA ILE A 196 11.70 -11.94 -11.01
C ILE A 196 12.44 -13.29 -10.98
N CYS A 197 12.42 -13.99 -9.84
CA CYS A 197 13.05 -15.31 -9.72
C CYS A 197 12.43 -16.34 -10.67
N LEU A 198 11.11 -16.30 -10.87
CA LEU A 198 10.42 -17.20 -11.81
C LEU A 198 10.81 -16.88 -13.26
N ALA A 199 10.89 -15.62 -13.64
CA ALA A 199 11.32 -15.19 -14.97
C ALA A 199 12.76 -15.65 -15.27
N ASP A 200 13.69 -15.42 -14.34
CA ASP A 200 15.08 -15.89 -14.44
C ASP A 200 15.17 -17.41 -14.62
N LEU A 201 14.30 -18.17 -13.94
CA LEU A 201 14.26 -19.63 -14.07
C LEU A 201 13.76 -20.05 -15.46
N ILE A 202 12.69 -19.43 -15.97
CA ILE A 202 12.13 -19.73 -17.29
C ILE A 202 13.16 -19.46 -18.38
N GLU A 203 13.89 -18.35 -18.32
CA GLU A 203 14.95 -18.04 -19.29
C GLU A 203 16.09 -19.07 -19.29
N ARG A 204 16.40 -19.64 -18.12
CA ARG A 204 17.46 -20.65 -17.96
C ARG A 204 17.02 -22.07 -18.26
N THR A 205 15.72 -22.34 -18.36
CA THR A 205 15.17 -23.70 -18.58
C THR A 205 14.27 -23.74 -19.83
N PRO A 206 14.77 -24.21 -20.99
CA PRO A 206 14.03 -24.20 -22.26
C PRO A 206 12.85 -25.18 -22.34
N VAL A 207 12.53 -25.90 -21.25
CA VAL A 207 11.35 -26.76 -21.14
C VAL A 207 10.37 -26.03 -20.24
N ALA A 208 9.56 -25.13 -20.79
CA ALA A 208 8.52 -24.43 -20.05
C ALA A 208 7.53 -25.46 -19.45
N PRO A 209 7.35 -25.55 -18.12
CA PRO A 209 6.29 -26.36 -17.52
C PRO A 209 4.94 -25.63 -17.53
N LEU A 210 4.93 -24.35 -17.89
CA LEU A 210 3.77 -23.49 -17.81
C LEU A 210 3.39 -23.15 -19.25
N GLY A 211 2.15 -23.50 -19.63
CA GLY A 211 1.65 -23.56 -20.99
C GLY A 211 1.96 -22.35 -21.88
N ASN A 212 1.69 -22.53 -23.17
CA ASN A 212 1.95 -21.54 -24.20
C ASN A 212 1.16 -20.25 -23.91
N TYR A 213 1.84 -19.15 -23.60
CA TYR A 213 1.16 -17.89 -23.31
C TYR A 213 1.99 -16.67 -23.75
N ASP A 214 1.50 -15.98 -24.78
CA ASP A 214 2.21 -14.88 -25.46
C ASP A 214 2.19 -13.53 -24.72
N SER A 215 1.39 -13.38 -23.65
CA SER A 215 1.18 -12.11 -22.92
C SER A 215 2.09 -11.89 -21.70
N TRP A 216 2.85 -12.88 -21.27
CA TRP A 216 3.61 -12.83 -20.00
C TRP A 216 4.96 -12.11 -20.05
N PRO A 217 5.72 -12.12 -21.16
CA PRO A 217 6.94 -11.30 -21.27
C PRO A 217 6.68 -9.80 -21.09
N SER A 218 5.48 -9.33 -21.46
CA SER A 218 5.06 -7.95 -21.17
C SER A 218 4.84 -7.71 -19.68
N LEU A 219 4.25 -8.67 -18.96
CA LEU A 219 3.97 -8.55 -17.52
C LEU A 219 5.26 -8.56 -16.69
N THR A 220 6.22 -9.43 -17.00
CA THR A 220 7.52 -9.45 -16.30
C THR A 220 8.30 -8.15 -16.52
N ARG A 221 8.26 -7.59 -17.72
CA ARG A 221 8.86 -6.28 -18.01
C ARG A 221 8.17 -5.14 -17.25
N GLU A 222 6.84 -5.10 -17.25
CA GLU A 222 6.06 -4.08 -16.53
C GLU A 222 6.33 -4.14 -15.02
N LEU A 223 6.37 -5.34 -14.44
CA LEU A 223 6.71 -5.54 -13.03
C LEU A 223 8.17 -5.21 -12.72
N GLY A 224 9.11 -5.43 -13.66
CA GLY A 224 10.51 -5.01 -13.52
C GLY A 224 10.67 -3.49 -13.46
N GLU A 225 9.93 -2.75 -14.28
CA GLU A 225 9.90 -1.28 -14.23
C GLU A 225 9.29 -0.76 -12.92
N MET A 226 8.26 -1.44 -12.40
CA MET A 226 7.62 -1.13 -11.13
C MET A 226 8.47 -1.54 -9.91
N SER A 227 9.25 -2.61 -10.02
CA SER A 227 10.18 -3.08 -8.98
C SER A 227 11.14 -1.98 -8.57
N MET A 228 11.70 -1.22 -9.52
CA MET A 228 12.59 -0.10 -9.21
C MET A 228 11.94 0.96 -8.31
N THR A 229 10.62 1.14 -8.41
CA THR A 229 9.85 2.07 -7.56
C THR A 229 9.56 1.47 -6.18
N LEU A 230 9.39 0.15 -6.09
CA LEU A 230 9.06 -0.57 -4.85
C LEU A 230 10.29 -1.05 -4.07
N ASP A 231 11.42 -1.29 -4.72
CA ASP A 231 12.69 -1.64 -4.10
C ASP A 231 13.15 -0.47 -3.22
N ALA A 232 12.93 0.78 -3.63
CA ALA A 232 13.15 1.95 -2.78
C ALA A 232 12.24 2.00 -1.52
N LEU A 233 11.17 1.19 -1.48
CA LEU A 233 10.17 1.14 -0.40
C LEU A 233 10.20 -0.16 0.42
N THR A 234 10.98 -1.16 0.00
CA THR A 234 11.02 -2.50 0.61
C THR A 234 12.40 -2.90 1.15
N PHE A 235 13.34 -1.94 1.21
CA PHE A 235 14.67 -2.10 1.79
C PHE A 235 14.97 -1.07 2.88
#